data_AF-A0A1Q3HM73-F1
#
_entry.id   AF-A0A1Q3HM73-F1
#
_cell.length_a   1.000
_cell.length_b   1.000
_cell.length_c   1.000
_cell.angle_alpha   90.00
_cell.angle_beta   90.00
_cell.angle_gamma   90.00
#
_symmetry.space_group_name_H-M   'P 1'
#
loop_
_entity.id
_entity.type
_entity.pdbx_description
1 polymer ?
#
loop_
_entity_poly.entity_id
_entity_poly.type
_entity_poly.pdbx_seq_one_letter_code
_entity_poly.pdbx_strand_id
1 'polypeptide(L)'
;MNLDARELESRMLVAKVRASLGRSYELASSQGDFALAPGHILDGLLSRRCGLVRRHVEELLAHRERLGLSGADADGLCRELLFSLLQERLSLPEGTSQARFWESLARVDEASERHVLGEASTSRGEAFRAAYERFREERQEIVGPDVERRLFGLSDELVRLPFLVDELVSDSRLSPEQRMAAYEDALQRISRDYGVVLASVVEPIELAKNALRLHGTAGALGPAQQQAILERFAGSETTRLYLEHQMEQQDRGERLRAFNQERARLLEQLTRAGLTPEQLRERMPAIDQQLFEKYHL
;
A
#
# COMPACT_ATOMS: atom_id res chain seq x y z
N MET A 1 2.76 21.30 44.55
CA MET A 1 4.00 21.43 43.75
C MET A 1 3.69 22.37 42.60
N ASN A 2 4.36 23.52 42.50
CA ASN A 2 4.24 24.39 41.32
C ASN A 2 5.04 23.72 40.20
N LEU A 3 4.36 23.31 39.13
CA LEU A 3 5.02 22.90 37.88
C LEU A 3 5.71 24.13 37.29
N ASP A 4 6.99 23.98 36.95
CA ASP A 4 7.71 24.98 36.16
C ASP A 4 7.01 25.12 34.79
N ALA A 5 6.84 26.35 34.30
CA ALA A 5 6.16 26.62 33.03
C ALA A 5 6.82 25.84 31.87
N ARG A 6 8.16 25.70 31.91
CA ARG A 6 8.94 24.93 30.93
C ARG A 6 8.68 23.43 30.97
N GLU A 7 8.46 22.88 32.17
CA GLU A 7 8.08 21.47 32.33
C GLU A 7 6.68 21.24 31.75
N LEU A 8 5.75 22.17 31.96
CA LEU A 8 4.40 22.08 31.39
C LEU A 8 4.43 22.13 29.86
N GLU A 9 5.22 23.04 29.28
CA GLU A 9 5.43 23.13 27.83
C GLU A 9 6.01 21.84 27.25
N SER A 10 7.01 21.26 27.93
CA SER A 10 7.61 19.98 27.54
C SER A 10 6.61 18.82 27.57
N ARG A 11 5.75 18.74 28.61
CA ARG A 11 4.68 17.73 28.69
C ARG A 11 3.67 17.89 27.55
N MET A 12 3.28 19.13 27.25
CA MET A 12 2.37 19.42 26.13
C MET A 12 2.99 19.05 24.78
N LEU A 13 4.29 19.31 24.60
CA LEU A 13 5.03 18.93 23.40
C LEU A 13 5.04 17.41 23.20
N VAL A 14 5.39 16.66 24.26
CA VAL A 14 5.37 15.19 24.24
C VAL A 14 3.99 14.65 23.86
N ALA A 15 2.93 15.15 24.50
CA ALA A 15 1.56 14.73 24.20
C ALA A 15 1.18 15.03 22.73
N LYS A 16 1.55 16.20 22.22
CA LYS A 16 1.30 16.60 20.82
C LYS A 16 2.03 15.70 19.83
N VAL A 17 3.31 15.41 20.07
CA VAL A 17 4.12 14.52 19.23
C VAL A 17 3.52 13.12 19.24
N ARG A 18 3.23 12.58 20.43
CA ARG A 18 2.64 11.25 20.61
C ARG A 18 1.31 11.11 19.87
N ALA A 19 0.42 12.09 19.96
CA ALA A 19 -0.83 12.10 19.21
C ALA A 19 -0.61 12.14 17.69
N SER A 20 0.38 12.90 17.21
CA SER A 20 0.73 12.96 15.79
C SER A 20 1.33 11.65 15.27
N LEU A 21 2.21 11.01 16.05
CA LEU A 21 2.79 9.71 15.73
C LEU A 21 1.71 8.64 15.69
N GLY A 22 0.80 8.62 16.67
CA GLY A 22 -0.31 7.68 16.73
C GLY A 22 -1.22 7.71 15.49
N ARG A 23 -1.65 8.89 15.06
CA ARG A 23 -2.45 9.04 13.82
C ARG A 23 -1.68 8.62 12.57
N SER A 24 -0.40 8.95 12.50
CA SER A 24 0.43 8.58 11.35
C SER A 24 0.65 7.06 11.30
N TYR A 25 0.79 6.43 12.46
CA TYR A 25 0.91 4.98 12.58
C TYR A 25 -0.37 4.29 12.13
N GLU A 26 -1.54 4.70 12.64
CA GLU A 26 -2.83 4.11 12.26
C GLU A 26 -3.04 4.08 10.74
N LEU A 27 -2.70 5.19 10.08
CA LEU A 27 -2.78 5.28 8.62
C LEU A 27 -1.78 4.37 7.90
N ALA A 28 -0.58 4.22 8.46
CA ALA A 28 0.46 3.38 7.86
C ALA A 28 0.19 1.89 8.07
N SER A 29 -0.19 1.49 9.29
CA SER A 29 -0.46 0.08 9.66
C SER A 29 -1.71 -0.48 8.99
N SER A 30 -2.54 0.39 8.42
CA SER A 30 -3.73 -0.01 7.69
C SER A 30 -3.47 -0.29 6.20
N GLN A 31 -2.24 -0.12 5.72
CA GLN A 31 -1.85 -0.42 4.34
C GLN A 31 -1.29 -1.84 4.24
N GLY A 32 -1.52 -2.50 3.10
CA GLY A 32 -0.95 -3.83 2.82
C GLY A 32 0.59 -3.87 2.89
N ASP A 33 1.25 -2.80 2.44
CA ASP A 33 2.72 -2.68 2.46
C ASP A 33 3.31 -2.75 3.88
N PHE A 34 2.52 -2.40 4.91
CA PHE A 34 2.97 -2.51 6.31
C PHE A 34 3.23 -3.95 6.73
N ALA A 35 2.57 -4.92 6.12
CA ALA A 35 2.88 -6.33 6.35
C ALA A 35 4.29 -6.69 5.87
N LEU A 36 4.77 -6.04 4.80
CA LEU A 36 6.02 -6.40 4.13
C LEU A 36 7.22 -5.64 4.70
N ALA A 37 7.10 -4.34 4.93
CA ALA A 37 8.24 -3.50 5.31
C ALA A 37 7.95 -2.60 6.54
N PRO A 38 7.48 -3.16 7.67
CA PRO A 38 7.09 -2.36 8.82
C PRO A 38 8.22 -1.51 9.39
N GLY A 39 9.46 -2.01 9.46
CA GLY A 39 10.59 -1.26 10.03
C GLY A 39 10.89 -0.01 9.22
N HIS A 40 11.06 -0.16 7.90
CA HIS A 40 11.27 0.94 6.95
C HIS A 40 10.11 1.96 6.98
N ILE A 41 8.86 1.49 7.06
CA ILE A 41 7.69 2.38 7.13
C ILE A 41 7.70 3.19 8.43
N LEU A 42 7.98 2.57 9.58
CA LEU A 42 8.04 3.27 10.85
C LEU A 42 9.25 4.22 10.93
N ASP A 43 10.41 3.84 10.40
CA ASP A 43 11.58 4.74 10.32
C ASP A 43 11.31 5.95 9.41
N GLY A 44 10.62 5.73 8.28
CA GLY A 44 10.16 6.81 7.40
C GLY A 44 9.15 7.74 8.09
N LEU A 45 8.24 7.19 8.89
CA LEU A 45 7.29 7.95 9.70
C LEU A 45 8.03 8.80 10.74
N LEU A 46 8.93 8.21 11.52
CA LEU A 46 9.72 8.90 12.53
C LEU A 46 10.52 10.04 11.89
N SER A 47 11.20 9.77 10.78
CA SER A 47 11.98 10.78 10.05
C SER A 47 11.16 12.01 9.66
N ARG A 48 9.90 11.83 9.26
CA ARG A 48 8.98 12.92 8.86
C ARG A 48 8.28 13.62 10.03
N ARG A 49 8.05 12.92 11.13
CA ARG A 49 7.20 13.42 12.24
C ARG A 49 7.98 13.87 13.47
N CYS A 50 9.27 13.58 13.56
CA CYS A 50 10.11 13.89 14.72
C CYS A 50 10.76 15.28 14.71
N GLY A 51 10.42 16.15 13.76
CA GLY A 51 11.00 17.50 13.66
C GLY A 51 10.81 18.35 14.94
N LEU A 52 9.66 18.20 15.62
CA LEU A 52 9.40 18.89 16.89
C LEU A 52 10.28 18.37 18.04
N VAL A 53 10.52 17.06 18.11
CA VAL A 53 11.41 16.47 19.12
C VAL A 53 12.84 16.94 18.88
N ARG A 54 13.31 16.90 17.62
CA ARG A 54 14.65 17.40 17.23
C ARG A 54 14.84 18.87 17.59
N ARG A 55 13.81 19.71 17.37
CA ARG A 55 13.87 21.14 17.67
C ARG A 55 14.00 21.45 19.17
N HIS A 56 13.43 20.61 20.03
CA HIS A 56 13.34 20.84 21.47
C HIS A 56 14.11 19.79 22.29
N VAL A 57 15.09 19.10 21.67
CA VAL A 57 15.77 17.96 22.28
C VAL A 57 16.47 18.32 23.60
N GLU A 58 17.14 19.47 23.67
CA GLU A 58 17.85 19.90 24.88
C GLU A 58 16.89 20.08 26.07
N GLU A 59 15.73 20.69 25.83
CA GLU A 59 14.72 20.93 26.85
C GLU A 59 14.02 19.63 27.28
N LEU A 60 13.72 18.74 26.32
CA LEU A 60 13.18 17.42 26.61
C LEU A 60 14.17 16.56 27.42
N LEU A 61 15.48 16.63 27.11
CA LEU A 61 16.51 15.94 27.86
C LEU A 61 16.68 16.51 29.28
N ALA A 62 16.57 17.83 29.45
CA ALA A 62 16.62 18.47 30.77
C ALA A 62 15.48 18.03 31.71
N HIS A 63 14.33 17.66 31.16
CA HIS A 63 13.17 17.20 31.92
C HIS A 63 12.90 15.68 31.79
N ARG A 64 13.84 14.92 31.22
CA ARG A 64 13.68 13.51 30.81
C ARG A 64 13.04 12.61 31.88
N GLU A 65 13.60 12.60 33.09
CA GLU A 65 13.09 11.75 34.18
C GLU A 65 11.65 12.11 34.59
N ARG A 66 11.32 13.41 34.63
CA ARG A 66 9.98 13.89 35.00
C ARG A 66 8.94 13.61 33.91
N LEU A 67 9.39 13.57 32.66
CA LEU A 67 8.57 13.22 31.50
C LEU A 67 8.42 11.71 31.31
N GLY A 68 9.14 10.89 32.08
CA GLY A 68 9.14 9.44 31.93
C GLY A 68 9.79 8.97 30.63
N LEU A 69 10.79 9.71 30.14
CA LEU A 69 11.52 9.40 28.91
C LEU A 69 12.89 8.77 29.26
N SER A 70 13.43 7.94 28.37
CA SER A 70 14.69 7.22 28.50
C SER A 70 15.63 7.39 27.31
N GLY A 71 15.14 7.92 26.18
CA GLY A 71 15.95 8.26 25.01
C GLY A 71 17.15 9.17 25.32
N ALA A 72 18.29 8.87 24.70
CA ALA A 72 19.54 9.62 24.90
C ALA A 72 19.69 10.82 23.95
N ASP A 73 18.98 10.80 22.83
CA ASP A 73 18.98 11.84 21.80
C ASP A 73 17.58 12.00 21.19
N ALA A 74 17.44 12.90 20.22
CA ALA A 74 16.15 13.18 19.60
C ALA A 74 15.52 11.96 18.94
N ASP A 75 16.30 11.12 18.26
CA ASP A 75 15.80 9.97 17.53
C ASP A 75 15.41 8.84 18.50
N GLY A 76 16.20 8.62 19.56
CA GLY A 76 15.90 7.71 20.66
C GLY A 76 14.63 8.09 21.40
N LEU A 77 14.46 9.37 21.74
CA LEU A 77 13.22 9.90 22.34
C LEU A 77 12.03 9.66 21.41
N CYS A 78 12.19 9.88 20.11
CA CYS A 78 11.11 9.70 19.17
C CYS A 78 10.71 8.24 18.97
N ARG A 79 11.69 7.33 18.88
CA ARG A 79 11.48 5.88 18.84
C ARG A 79 10.79 5.39 20.11
N GLU A 80 11.16 5.93 21.26
CA GLU A 80 10.53 5.62 22.54
C GLU A 80 9.07 6.07 22.57
N LEU A 81 8.78 7.32 22.16
CA LEU A 81 7.41 7.85 22.13
C LEU A 81 6.48 7.02 21.25
N LEU A 82 6.98 6.57 20.08
CA LEU A 82 6.21 5.67 19.22
C LEU A 82 6.09 4.28 19.86
N PHE A 83 7.19 3.71 20.36
CA PHE A 83 7.18 2.39 21.00
C PHE A 83 6.20 2.33 22.18
N SER A 84 6.23 3.28 23.11
CA SER A 84 5.30 3.33 24.25
C SER A 84 3.83 3.45 23.79
N LEU A 85 3.57 4.21 22.73
CA LEU A 85 2.24 4.29 22.14
C LEU A 85 1.79 2.93 21.57
N LEU A 86 2.68 2.22 20.87
CA LEU A 86 2.37 0.91 20.32
C LEU A 86 2.22 -0.16 21.40
N GLN A 87 3.06 -0.11 22.44
CA GLN A 87 2.99 -0.99 23.58
C GLN A 87 1.63 -0.91 24.27
N GLU A 88 1.13 0.30 24.52
CA GLU A 88 -0.19 0.51 25.11
C GLU A 88 -1.33 0.10 24.16
N ARG A 89 -1.27 0.50 22.88
CA ARG A 89 -2.37 0.26 21.94
C ARG A 89 -2.51 -1.19 21.53
N LEU A 90 -1.38 -1.85 21.34
CA LEU A 90 -1.34 -3.26 20.95
C LEU A 90 -1.25 -4.15 22.18
N SER A 91 -1.27 -3.61 23.39
CA SER A 91 -1.07 -4.34 24.65
C SER A 91 0.10 -5.32 24.59
N LEU A 92 1.23 -4.90 23.99
CA LEU A 92 2.36 -5.80 23.69
C LEU A 92 2.81 -6.54 24.96
N PRO A 93 3.30 -7.80 24.84
CA PRO A 93 3.75 -8.57 26.01
C PRO A 93 4.76 -7.77 26.84
N GLU A 94 4.62 -7.80 28.18
CA GLU A 94 5.43 -6.99 29.12
C GLU A 94 6.94 -7.18 28.94
N GLY A 95 7.39 -8.33 28.43
CA GLY A 95 8.80 -8.62 28.13
C GLY A 95 9.32 -8.04 26.80
N THR A 96 8.49 -7.33 26.03
CA THR A 96 8.90 -6.69 24.77
C THR A 96 9.62 -5.39 25.10
N SER A 97 10.95 -5.39 25.01
CA SER A 97 11.73 -4.16 25.16
C SER A 97 11.72 -3.35 23.85
N GLN A 98 11.91 -2.04 23.94
CA GLN A 98 12.03 -1.16 22.77
C GLN A 98 13.12 -1.66 21.81
N ALA A 99 14.31 -1.99 22.33
CA ALA A 99 15.43 -2.45 21.51
C ALA A 99 15.08 -3.73 20.73
N ARG A 100 14.49 -4.72 21.42
CA ARG A 100 14.06 -5.98 20.80
C ARG A 100 12.96 -5.75 19.77
N PHE A 101 12.01 -4.85 20.04
CA PHE A 101 10.95 -4.51 19.10
C PHE A 101 11.52 -3.98 17.78
N TRP A 102 12.39 -2.97 17.83
CA TRP A 102 13.00 -2.39 16.63
C TRP A 102 13.91 -3.38 15.89
N GLU A 103 14.68 -4.19 16.62
CA GLU A 103 15.51 -5.24 16.03
C GLU A 103 14.65 -6.30 15.31
N SER A 104 13.55 -6.73 15.93
CA SER A 104 12.60 -7.64 15.29
C SER A 104 12.04 -7.05 14.01
N LEU A 105 11.65 -5.77 13.98
CA LEU A 105 11.14 -5.14 12.75
C LEU A 105 12.19 -5.08 11.64
N ALA A 106 13.45 -4.78 11.97
CA ALA A 106 14.54 -4.81 10.99
C ALA A 106 14.70 -6.22 10.38
N ARG A 107 14.65 -7.27 11.22
CA ARG A 107 14.69 -8.67 10.76
C ARG A 107 13.50 -9.05 9.91
N VAL A 108 12.31 -8.51 10.20
CA VAL A 108 11.12 -8.71 9.36
C VAL A 108 11.32 -8.10 7.97
N ASP A 109 11.87 -6.89 7.89
CA ASP A 109 12.16 -6.25 6.60
C ASP A 109 13.20 -7.03 5.79
N GLU A 110 14.24 -7.57 6.44
CA GLU A 110 15.21 -8.46 5.79
C GLU A 110 14.60 -9.78 5.31
N ALA A 111 13.60 -10.30 6.03
CA ALA A 111 12.86 -11.49 5.61
C ALA A 111 11.96 -11.21 4.40
N SER A 112 11.28 -10.06 4.36
CA SER A 112 10.45 -9.71 3.20
C SER A 112 11.29 -9.48 1.95
N GLU A 113 12.48 -8.89 2.10
CA GLU A 113 13.43 -8.74 0.99
C GLU A 113 13.86 -10.11 0.44
N ARG A 114 14.22 -11.06 1.32
CA ARG A 114 14.61 -12.42 0.88
C ARG A 114 13.49 -13.20 0.20
N HIS A 115 12.27 -13.13 0.73
CA HIS A 115 11.19 -14.02 0.30
C HIS A 115 10.32 -13.42 -0.80
N VAL A 116 10.07 -12.11 -0.75
CA VAL A 116 9.04 -11.46 -1.56
C VAL A 116 9.65 -10.47 -2.53
N LEU A 117 10.48 -9.53 -2.06
CA LEU A 117 10.86 -8.34 -2.83
C LEU A 117 12.14 -8.52 -3.67
N GLY A 118 13.04 -9.42 -3.28
CA GLY A 118 14.35 -9.60 -3.91
C GLY A 118 14.30 -10.17 -5.33
N GLU A 119 13.16 -10.76 -5.75
CA GLU A 119 12.95 -11.26 -7.11
C GLU A 119 11.65 -10.72 -7.73
N ALA A 120 11.69 -10.39 -9.03
CA ALA A 120 10.52 -9.91 -9.78
C ALA A 120 9.42 -10.98 -9.89
N SER A 121 9.80 -12.26 -9.89
CA SER A 121 8.91 -13.42 -9.91
C SER A 121 8.09 -13.57 -8.63
N THR A 122 8.65 -13.24 -7.48
CA THR A 122 8.03 -13.42 -6.16
C THR A 122 7.31 -12.17 -5.65
N SER A 123 7.60 -11.02 -6.25
CA SER A 123 6.97 -9.74 -5.88
C SER A 123 5.62 -9.51 -6.54
N ARG A 124 5.24 -10.31 -7.56
CA ARG A 124 3.96 -10.20 -8.29
C ARG A 124 3.51 -11.56 -8.86
N GLY A 125 2.23 -11.66 -9.22
CA GLY A 125 1.69 -12.80 -9.95
C GLY A 125 1.52 -14.06 -9.10
N GLU A 126 1.46 -15.23 -9.75
CA GLU A 126 1.07 -16.50 -9.13
C GLU A 126 2.02 -16.95 -8.00
N ALA A 127 3.32 -16.65 -8.12
CA ALA A 127 4.32 -17.05 -7.12
C ALA A 127 4.32 -16.15 -5.87
N PHE A 128 3.73 -14.95 -5.94
CA PHE A 128 3.68 -14.02 -4.80
C PHE A 128 2.97 -14.64 -3.60
N ARG A 129 1.84 -15.33 -3.81
CA ARG A 129 1.06 -15.90 -2.71
C ARG A 129 1.89 -16.89 -1.88
N ALA A 130 2.56 -17.83 -2.55
CA ALA A 130 3.39 -18.82 -1.86
C ALA A 130 4.61 -18.18 -1.17
N ALA A 131 5.21 -17.17 -1.79
CA ALA A 131 6.28 -16.38 -1.18
C ALA A 131 5.81 -15.64 0.08
N TYR A 132 4.64 -15.00 0.02
CA TYR A 132 4.06 -14.26 1.12
C TYR A 132 3.72 -15.14 2.32
N GLU A 133 3.15 -16.33 2.11
CA GLU A 133 2.86 -17.25 3.22
C GLU A 133 4.14 -17.74 3.91
N ARG A 134 5.20 -18.06 3.16
CA ARG A 134 6.51 -18.41 3.76
C ARG A 134 7.10 -17.25 4.55
N PHE A 135 7.02 -16.04 4.00
CA PHE A 135 7.44 -14.83 4.70
C PHE A 135 6.65 -14.63 6.00
N ARG A 136 5.33 -14.82 5.98
CA ARG A 136 4.45 -14.68 7.14
C ARG A 136 4.77 -15.69 8.24
N GLU A 137 5.09 -16.94 7.87
CA GLU A 137 5.55 -17.96 8.82
C GLU A 137 6.86 -17.53 9.51
N GLU A 138 7.86 -17.09 8.75
CA GLU A 138 9.12 -16.58 9.33
C GLU A 138 8.90 -15.30 10.15
N ARG A 139 8.05 -14.39 9.70
CA ARG A 139 7.68 -13.17 10.42
C ARG A 139 7.10 -13.51 11.80
N GLN A 140 6.17 -14.47 11.85
CA GLN A 140 5.60 -14.98 13.09
C GLN A 140 6.67 -15.57 14.03
N GLU A 141 7.70 -16.26 13.50
CA GLU A 141 8.83 -16.75 14.31
C GLU A 141 9.69 -15.60 14.87
N ILE A 142 9.86 -14.50 14.11
CA ILE A 142 10.65 -13.34 14.52
C ILE A 142 9.97 -12.54 15.64
N VAL A 143 8.67 -12.23 15.48
CA VAL A 143 7.94 -11.34 16.41
C VAL A 143 7.13 -12.11 17.47
N GLY A 144 6.84 -13.38 17.23
CA GLY A 144 5.95 -14.21 18.06
C GLY A 144 4.47 -14.04 17.69
N PRO A 145 3.62 -15.06 17.98
CA PRO A 145 2.24 -15.12 17.50
C PRO A 145 1.33 -13.99 18.03
N ASP A 146 1.56 -13.51 19.25
CA ASP A 146 0.77 -12.42 19.82
C ASP A 146 1.05 -11.09 19.16
N VAL A 147 2.33 -10.77 18.91
CA VAL A 147 2.74 -9.54 18.23
C VAL A 147 2.34 -9.60 16.77
N GLU A 148 2.55 -10.76 16.12
CA GLU A 148 2.17 -11.02 14.73
C GLU A 148 0.71 -10.64 14.47
N ARG A 149 -0.21 -11.21 15.26
CA ARG A 149 -1.64 -10.98 15.11
C ARG A 149 -2.02 -9.51 15.31
N ARG A 150 -1.43 -8.85 16.30
CA ARG A 150 -1.82 -7.48 16.70
C ARG A 150 -1.22 -6.41 15.79
N LEU A 151 -0.02 -6.64 15.29
CA LEU A 151 0.70 -5.67 14.46
C LEU A 151 0.37 -5.82 12.97
N PHE A 152 0.20 -7.06 12.49
CA PHE A 152 0.07 -7.33 11.05
C PHE A 152 -1.27 -7.91 10.62
N GLY A 153 -2.17 -8.27 11.56
CA GLY A 153 -3.40 -8.97 11.23
C GLY A 153 -4.27 -8.26 10.18
N LEU A 154 -4.43 -6.93 10.30
CA LEU A 154 -5.20 -6.16 9.30
C LEU A 154 -4.48 -6.15 7.95
N SER A 155 -3.19 -5.78 7.93
CA SER A 155 -2.42 -5.73 6.69
C SER A 155 -2.35 -7.09 5.98
N ASP A 156 -2.31 -8.20 6.73
CA ASP A 156 -2.40 -9.56 6.19
C ASP A 156 -3.72 -9.84 5.50
N GLU A 157 -4.84 -9.46 6.13
CA GLU A 157 -6.17 -9.63 5.53
C GLU A 157 -6.30 -8.80 4.24
N LEU A 158 -5.70 -7.60 4.21
CA LEU A 158 -5.70 -6.76 3.01
C LEU A 158 -4.83 -7.34 1.89
N VAL A 159 -3.64 -7.85 2.21
CA VAL A 159 -2.76 -8.52 1.23
C VAL A 159 -3.39 -9.80 0.70
N ARG A 160 -4.15 -10.53 1.52
CA ARG A 160 -4.81 -11.78 1.13
C ARG A 160 -6.13 -11.59 0.39
N LEU A 161 -6.72 -10.40 0.44
CA LEU A 161 -8.02 -10.13 -0.17
C LEU A 161 -8.06 -10.45 -1.69
N PRO A 162 -7.05 -10.09 -2.50
CA PRO A 162 -6.99 -10.50 -3.90
C PRO A 162 -6.90 -12.03 -4.10
N PHE A 163 -6.22 -12.77 -3.21
CA PHE A 163 -6.15 -14.24 -3.30
C PHE A 163 -7.49 -14.90 -3.00
N LEU A 164 -8.24 -14.37 -2.03
CA LEU A 164 -9.60 -14.81 -1.77
C LEU A 164 -10.47 -14.65 -3.02
N VAL A 165 -10.34 -13.53 -3.73
CA VAL A 165 -11.06 -13.29 -4.98
C VAL A 165 -10.69 -14.31 -6.05
N ASP A 166 -9.39 -14.61 -6.20
CA ASP A 166 -8.91 -15.62 -7.15
C ASP A 166 -9.44 -17.03 -6.84
N GLU A 167 -9.51 -17.39 -5.55
CA GLU A 167 -10.11 -18.65 -5.10
C GLU A 167 -11.60 -18.73 -5.40
N LEU A 168 -12.36 -17.67 -5.07
CA LEU A 168 -13.80 -17.60 -5.32
C LEU A 168 -14.11 -17.64 -6.83
N VAL A 169 -13.31 -16.96 -7.65
CA VAL A 169 -13.39 -17.00 -9.12
C VAL A 169 -13.16 -18.41 -9.65
N SER A 170 -12.19 -19.12 -9.09
CA SER A 170 -11.79 -20.46 -9.53
C SER A 170 -12.74 -21.57 -9.05
N ASP A 171 -13.53 -21.34 -8.00
CA ASP A 171 -14.48 -22.33 -7.49
C ASP A 171 -15.74 -22.40 -8.38
N SER A 172 -15.72 -23.32 -9.34
CA SER A 172 -16.83 -23.56 -10.29
C SER A 172 -18.13 -24.03 -9.65
N ARG A 173 -18.14 -24.36 -8.35
CA ARG A 173 -19.35 -24.79 -7.63
C ARG A 173 -20.20 -23.61 -7.15
N LEU A 174 -19.60 -22.41 -7.09
CA LEU A 174 -20.26 -21.21 -6.61
C LEU A 174 -20.84 -20.40 -7.77
N SER A 175 -22.10 -19.98 -7.65
CA SER A 175 -22.68 -18.97 -8.54
C SER A 175 -22.03 -17.61 -8.31
N PRO A 176 -22.13 -16.65 -9.26
CA PRO A 176 -21.65 -15.28 -9.08
C PRO A 176 -22.20 -14.61 -7.82
N GLU A 177 -23.47 -14.83 -7.52
CA GLU A 177 -24.13 -14.28 -6.32
C GLU A 177 -23.53 -14.89 -5.04
N GLN A 178 -23.22 -16.18 -5.04
CA GLN A 178 -22.58 -16.85 -3.91
C GLN A 178 -21.15 -16.37 -3.69
N ARG A 179 -20.39 -16.15 -4.77
CA ARG A 179 -19.03 -15.57 -4.71
C ARG A 179 -19.06 -14.16 -4.15
N MET A 180 -20.01 -13.35 -4.60
CA MET A 180 -20.20 -11.98 -4.09
C MET A 180 -20.62 -11.96 -2.62
N ALA A 181 -21.54 -12.82 -2.21
CA ALA A 181 -21.93 -12.93 -0.80
C ALA A 181 -20.73 -13.31 0.09
N ALA A 182 -19.93 -14.30 -0.33
CA ALA A 182 -18.73 -14.70 0.40
C ALA A 182 -17.69 -13.57 0.50
N TYR A 183 -17.51 -12.80 -0.58
CA TYR A 183 -16.62 -11.63 -0.59
C TYR A 183 -17.13 -10.53 0.35
N GLU A 184 -18.42 -10.19 0.30
CA GLU A 184 -19.03 -9.20 1.18
C GLU A 184 -18.96 -9.60 2.66
N ASP A 185 -19.20 -10.89 2.96
CA ASP A 185 -19.05 -11.44 4.31
C ASP A 185 -17.60 -11.32 4.81
N ALA A 186 -16.62 -11.58 3.95
CA ALA A 186 -15.20 -11.41 4.28
C ALA A 186 -14.87 -9.93 4.57
N LEU A 187 -15.36 -9.00 3.76
CA LEU A 187 -15.18 -7.56 3.98
C LEU A 187 -15.82 -7.10 5.30
N GLN A 188 -17.03 -7.57 5.61
CA GLN A 188 -17.70 -7.27 6.87
C GLN A 188 -16.96 -7.87 8.08
N ARG A 189 -16.43 -9.09 7.94
CA ARG A 189 -15.60 -9.74 8.97
C ARG A 189 -14.36 -8.92 9.26
N ILE A 190 -13.59 -8.53 8.24
CA ILE A 190 -12.38 -7.70 8.39
C ILE A 190 -12.73 -6.38 9.08
N SER A 191 -13.78 -5.69 8.63
CA SER A 191 -14.22 -4.43 9.25
C SER A 191 -14.52 -4.59 10.74
N ARG A 192 -15.21 -5.69 11.11
CA ARG A 192 -15.60 -5.98 12.48
C ARG A 192 -14.42 -6.40 13.36
N ASP A 193 -13.59 -7.31 12.88
CA ASP A 193 -12.48 -7.90 13.63
C ASP A 193 -11.40 -6.85 13.96
N TYR A 194 -11.19 -5.88 13.07
CA TYR A 194 -10.17 -4.84 13.22
C TYR A 194 -10.75 -3.45 13.55
N GLY A 195 -12.08 -3.32 13.65
CA GLY A 195 -12.75 -2.06 13.99
C GLY A 195 -12.50 -0.94 12.99
N VAL A 196 -12.37 -1.27 11.70
CA VAL A 196 -12.05 -0.32 10.63
C VAL A 196 -13.20 -0.16 9.65
N VAL A 197 -13.28 1.01 9.03
CA VAL A 197 -14.08 1.21 7.83
C VAL A 197 -13.19 0.89 6.63
N LEU A 198 -13.55 -0.11 5.81
CA LEU A 198 -12.67 -0.55 4.71
C LEU A 198 -12.27 0.58 3.74
N ALA A 199 -13.18 1.51 3.45
CA ALA A 199 -12.91 2.67 2.61
C ALA A 199 -11.83 3.62 3.17
N SER A 200 -11.45 3.50 4.44
CA SER A 200 -10.36 4.29 5.05
C SER A 200 -9.01 3.57 5.04
N VAL A 201 -8.96 2.32 4.60
CA VAL A 201 -7.75 1.46 4.66
C VAL A 201 -7.44 0.79 3.31
N VAL A 202 -8.44 0.64 2.44
CA VAL A 202 -8.30 0.21 1.05
C VAL A 202 -8.96 1.24 0.16
N GLU A 203 -8.34 1.52 -1.00
CA GLU A 203 -8.98 2.36 -2.00
C GLU A 203 -10.32 1.75 -2.43
N PRO A 204 -11.44 2.49 -2.35
CA PRO A 204 -12.75 1.98 -2.68
C PRO A 204 -12.86 1.37 -4.09
N ILE A 205 -12.07 1.89 -5.03
CA ILE A 205 -12.02 1.38 -6.40
C ILE A 205 -11.38 -0.01 -6.50
N GLU A 206 -10.42 -0.35 -5.65
CA GLU A 206 -9.81 -1.69 -5.63
C GLU A 206 -10.80 -2.74 -5.11
N LEU A 207 -11.61 -2.39 -4.11
CA LEU A 207 -12.71 -3.24 -3.67
C LEU A 207 -13.74 -3.46 -4.78
N ALA A 208 -14.02 -2.42 -5.56
CA ALA A 208 -14.94 -2.47 -6.69
C ALA A 208 -14.41 -3.33 -7.85
N LYS A 209 -13.11 -3.24 -8.17
CA LYS A 209 -12.45 -4.09 -9.18
C LYS A 209 -12.52 -5.57 -8.79
N ASN A 210 -12.30 -5.89 -7.52
CA ASN A 210 -12.46 -7.26 -7.02
C ASN A 210 -13.90 -7.77 -7.20
N ALA A 211 -14.90 -6.95 -6.86
CA ALA A 211 -16.31 -7.28 -7.10
C ALA A 211 -16.61 -7.51 -8.60
N LEU A 212 -16.09 -6.67 -9.49
CA LEU A 212 -16.24 -6.85 -10.94
C LEU A 212 -15.65 -8.18 -11.44
N ARG A 213 -14.48 -8.58 -10.92
CA ARG A 213 -13.83 -9.86 -11.28
C ARG A 213 -14.69 -11.06 -10.90
N LEU A 214 -15.31 -11.03 -9.73
CA LEU A 214 -16.20 -12.10 -9.25
C LEU A 214 -17.45 -12.27 -10.14
N HIS A 215 -17.93 -11.18 -10.74
CA HIS A 215 -19.04 -11.22 -11.69
C HIS A 215 -18.63 -11.58 -13.13
N GLY A 216 -17.48 -11.09 -13.61
CA GLY A 216 -17.02 -11.25 -15.00
C GLY A 216 -16.83 -12.71 -15.44
N THR A 217 -16.73 -13.65 -14.50
CA THR A 217 -16.65 -15.09 -14.77
C THR A 217 -17.94 -15.72 -15.28
N ALA A 218 -19.10 -15.04 -15.17
CA ALA A 218 -20.39 -15.54 -15.66
C ALA A 218 -20.79 -15.00 -17.04
N GLY A 219 -19.92 -14.21 -17.67
CA GLY A 219 -20.17 -13.55 -18.95
C GLY A 219 -19.83 -12.06 -18.90
N ALA A 220 -19.79 -11.43 -20.07
CA ALA A 220 -19.51 -10.00 -20.15
C ALA A 220 -20.66 -9.20 -19.51
N LEU A 221 -20.38 -8.56 -18.38
CA LEU A 221 -21.28 -7.59 -17.77
C LEU A 221 -21.52 -6.42 -18.73
N GLY A 222 -22.78 -6.00 -18.88
CA GLY A 222 -23.10 -4.78 -19.62
C GLY A 222 -22.57 -3.52 -18.92
N PRO A 223 -22.33 -2.40 -19.63
CA PRO A 223 -21.78 -1.18 -19.04
C PRO A 223 -22.56 -0.65 -17.83
N ALA A 224 -23.90 -0.72 -17.87
CA ALA A 224 -24.76 -0.29 -16.75
C ALA A 224 -24.59 -1.16 -15.49
N GLN A 225 -24.37 -2.47 -15.65
CA GLN A 225 -24.13 -3.38 -14.53
C GLN A 225 -22.73 -3.16 -13.94
N GLN A 226 -21.73 -2.96 -14.80
CA GLN A 226 -20.37 -2.63 -14.37
C GLN A 226 -20.36 -1.32 -13.57
N GLN A 227 -21.04 -0.29 -14.08
CA GLN A 227 -21.18 0.98 -13.38
C GLN A 227 -21.88 0.80 -12.02
N ALA A 228 -23.00 0.07 -11.96
CA ALA A 228 -23.70 -0.14 -10.69
C ALA A 228 -22.84 -0.85 -9.64
N ILE A 229 -22.01 -1.83 -10.04
CA ILE A 229 -21.07 -2.50 -9.13
C ILE A 229 -19.99 -1.51 -8.67
N LEU A 230 -19.43 -0.71 -9.59
CA LEU A 230 -18.43 0.30 -9.24
C LEU A 230 -19.00 1.32 -8.24
N GLU A 231 -20.19 1.88 -8.50
CA GLU A 231 -20.81 2.89 -7.65
C GLU A 231 -21.14 2.35 -6.26
N ARG A 232 -21.51 1.07 -6.14
CA ARG A 232 -21.79 0.43 -4.85
C ARG A 232 -20.59 0.44 -3.91
N PHE A 233 -19.38 0.27 -4.43
CA PHE A 233 -18.17 0.18 -3.61
C PHE A 233 -17.37 1.49 -3.59
N ALA A 234 -17.27 2.19 -4.72
CA ALA A 234 -16.43 3.37 -4.88
C ALA A 234 -17.18 4.71 -4.81
N GLY A 235 -18.52 4.68 -4.86
CA GLY A 235 -19.35 5.87 -4.98
C GLY A 235 -19.37 6.45 -6.40
N SER A 236 -20.37 7.29 -6.69
CA SER A 236 -20.63 7.81 -8.04
C SER A 236 -19.51 8.68 -8.59
N GLU A 237 -18.89 9.54 -7.77
CA GLU A 237 -17.83 10.43 -8.24
C GLU A 237 -16.56 9.67 -8.65
N THR A 238 -16.04 8.81 -7.75
CA THR A 238 -14.87 7.96 -8.03
C THR A 238 -15.13 7.06 -9.24
N THR A 239 -16.34 6.49 -9.35
CA THR A 239 -16.72 5.65 -10.48
C THR A 239 -16.70 6.42 -11.79
N ARG A 240 -17.26 7.63 -11.82
CA ARG A 240 -17.24 8.49 -13.01
C ARG A 240 -15.82 8.78 -13.45
N LEU A 241 -14.97 9.24 -12.54
CA LEU A 241 -13.55 9.55 -12.82
C LEU A 241 -12.80 8.31 -13.32
N TYR A 242 -13.04 7.15 -12.71
CA TYR A 242 -12.42 5.89 -13.14
C TYR A 242 -12.86 5.49 -14.55
N LEU A 243 -14.15 5.57 -14.87
CA LEU A 243 -14.67 5.23 -16.20
C LEU A 243 -14.21 6.22 -17.27
N GLU A 244 -14.20 7.52 -16.98
CA GLU A 244 -13.65 8.55 -17.87
C GLU A 244 -12.17 8.26 -18.19
N HIS A 245 -11.38 7.96 -17.15
CA HIS A 245 -9.98 7.61 -17.32
C HIS A 245 -9.81 6.30 -18.13
N GLN A 246 -10.63 5.27 -17.89
CA GLN A 246 -10.59 4.02 -18.67
C GLN A 246 -10.90 4.29 -20.16
N MET A 247 -11.90 5.12 -20.46
CA MET A 247 -12.23 5.50 -21.83
C MET A 247 -11.08 6.26 -22.49
N GLU A 248 -10.45 7.21 -21.78
CA GLU A 248 -9.29 7.95 -22.28
C GLU A 248 -8.10 7.01 -22.57
N GLN A 249 -7.81 6.06 -21.66
CA GLN A 249 -6.74 5.08 -21.88
C GLN A 249 -7.03 4.14 -23.05
N GLN A 250 -8.29 3.73 -23.23
CA GLN A 250 -8.68 2.90 -24.37
C GLN A 250 -8.53 3.66 -25.69
N ASP A 251 -9.05 4.89 -25.78
CA ASP A 251 -8.93 5.76 -26.95
C ASP A 251 -7.45 6.04 -27.28
N ARG A 252 -6.65 6.40 -26.27
CA ARG A 252 -5.20 6.57 -26.42
C ARG A 252 -4.54 5.29 -26.91
N GLY A 253 -4.94 4.13 -26.40
CA GLY A 253 -4.42 2.83 -26.83
C GLY A 253 -4.78 2.49 -28.28
N GLU A 254 -5.98 2.86 -28.75
CA GLU A 254 -6.38 2.75 -30.15
C GLU A 254 -5.56 3.66 -31.06
N ARG A 255 -5.37 4.93 -30.66
CA ARG A 255 -4.54 5.90 -31.37
C ARG A 255 -3.07 5.45 -31.43
N LEU A 256 -2.52 4.93 -30.33
CA LEU A 256 -1.16 4.40 -30.28
C LEU A 256 -0.98 3.13 -31.15
N ARG A 257 -1.98 2.24 -31.19
CA ARG A 257 -1.97 1.09 -32.11
C ARG A 257 -1.97 1.54 -33.57
N ALA A 258 -2.82 2.51 -33.92
CA ALA A 258 -2.87 3.06 -35.28
C ALA A 258 -1.55 3.76 -35.67
N PHE A 259 -0.99 4.58 -34.77
CA PHE A 259 0.34 5.18 -34.91
C PHE A 259 1.40 4.11 -35.22
N ASN A 260 1.48 3.05 -34.42
CA ASN A 260 2.50 2.01 -34.59
C ASN A 260 2.33 1.23 -35.89
N GLN A 261 1.09 0.94 -36.29
CA GLN A 261 0.80 0.25 -37.56
C GLN A 261 1.21 1.11 -38.76
N GLU A 262 0.88 2.41 -38.75
CA GLU A 262 1.26 3.31 -39.84
C GLU A 262 2.77 3.55 -39.88
N ARG A 263 3.40 3.75 -38.72
CA ARG A 263 4.85 3.87 -38.58
C ARG A 263 5.57 2.65 -39.15
N ALA A 264 5.11 1.44 -38.83
CA ALA A 264 5.68 0.20 -39.36
C ALA A 264 5.54 0.10 -40.88
N ARG A 265 4.36 0.47 -41.41
CA ARG A 265 4.11 0.49 -42.86
C ARG A 265 5.01 1.49 -43.60
N LEU A 266 5.20 2.69 -43.05
CA LEU A 266 6.08 3.71 -43.63
C LEU A 266 7.54 3.26 -43.61
N LEU A 267 8.00 2.66 -42.50
CA LEU A 267 9.35 2.10 -42.39
C LEU A 267 9.59 1.02 -43.46
N GLU A 268 8.62 0.12 -43.65
CA GLU A 268 8.69 -0.93 -44.68
C GLU A 268 8.74 -0.34 -46.09
N GLN A 269 7.92 0.68 -46.38
CA GLN A 269 7.92 1.38 -47.68
C GLN A 269 9.24 2.08 -47.97
N LEU A 270 9.80 2.79 -46.99
CA LEU A 270 11.07 3.49 -47.13
C LEU A 270 12.25 2.52 -47.29
N THR A 271 12.22 1.41 -46.57
CA THR A 271 13.22 0.34 -46.73
C THR A 271 13.14 -0.27 -48.13
N ARG A 272 11.94 -0.55 -48.64
CA ARG A 272 11.72 -1.04 -50.02
C ARG A 272 12.12 -0.01 -51.09
N ALA A 273 12.05 1.28 -50.79
CA ALA A 273 12.52 2.34 -51.66
C ALA A 273 14.06 2.49 -51.66
N GLY A 274 14.79 1.63 -50.93
CA GLY A 274 16.24 1.56 -50.95
C GLY A 274 16.94 2.51 -49.97
N LEU A 275 16.22 3.06 -48.98
CA LEU A 275 16.86 3.89 -47.95
C LEU A 275 17.75 3.03 -47.04
N THR A 276 18.94 3.54 -46.72
CA THR A 276 19.85 2.88 -45.78
C THR A 276 19.40 3.08 -44.33
N PRO A 277 19.87 2.24 -43.37
CA PRO A 277 19.57 2.41 -41.96
C PRO A 277 19.93 3.79 -41.38
N GLU A 278 20.97 4.45 -41.90
CA GLU A 278 21.38 5.80 -41.51
C GLU A 278 20.37 6.85 -42.01
N GLN A 279 19.93 6.74 -43.27
CA GLN A 279 18.93 7.64 -43.85
C GLN A 279 17.55 7.48 -43.17
N LEU A 280 17.19 6.26 -42.77
CA LEU A 280 16.00 6.01 -41.97
C LEU A 280 16.12 6.67 -40.59
N ARG A 281 17.27 6.56 -39.92
CA ARG A 281 17.50 7.22 -38.62
C ARG A 281 17.37 8.74 -38.69
N GLU A 282 17.77 9.37 -39.80
CA GLU A 282 17.62 10.82 -40.01
C GLU A 282 16.18 11.23 -40.33
N ARG A 283 15.42 10.42 -41.07
CA ARG A 283 14.06 10.77 -41.54
C ARG A 283 12.94 10.37 -40.58
N MET A 284 13.11 9.27 -39.85
CA MET A 284 12.07 8.76 -38.96
C MET A 284 11.62 9.75 -37.87
N PRO A 285 12.48 10.58 -37.25
CA PRO A 285 12.01 11.56 -36.26
C PRO A 285 10.98 12.56 -36.81
N ALA A 286 11.15 13.04 -38.03
CA ALA A 286 10.20 13.97 -38.66
C ALA A 286 8.88 13.27 -39.02
N ILE A 287 8.95 12.00 -39.44
CA ILE A 287 7.77 11.16 -39.70
C ILE A 287 7.04 10.87 -38.38
N ASP A 288 7.78 10.51 -37.33
CA ASP A 288 7.23 10.23 -36.00
C ASP A 288 6.52 11.50 -35.46
N GLN A 289 7.10 12.69 -35.62
CA GLN A 289 6.46 13.96 -35.25
C GLN A 289 5.13 14.19 -35.99
N GLN A 290 5.09 13.96 -37.30
CA GLN A 290 3.84 14.08 -38.08
C GLN A 290 2.79 13.06 -37.64
N LEU A 291 3.22 11.83 -37.31
CA LEU A 291 2.33 10.80 -36.80
C LEU A 291 1.82 11.14 -35.39
N PHE A 292 2.65 11.71 -34.51
CA PHE A 292 2.21 12.20 -33.19
C PHE A 292 1.12 13.26 -33.34
N GLU A 293 1.30 14.23 -34.23
CA GLU A 293 0.30 15.26 -34.53
C GLU A 293 -0.99 14.67 -35.12
N LYS A 294 -0.87 13.73 -36.07
CA LYS A 294 -1.99 13.07 -36.73
C LYS A 294 -2.86 12.27 -35.75
N TYR A 295 -2.24 11.60 -34.78
CA TYR A 295 -2.92 10.74 -33.80
C TYR A 295 -3.14 11.42 -32.44
N HIS A 296 -2.80 12.71 -32.30
CA HIS A 296 -2.94 13.49 -31.06
C HIS A 296 -2.27 12.83 -29.83
N LEU A 297 -1.10 12.21 -30.03
CA LEU A 297 -0.37 11.42 -29.02
C LEU A 297 0.70 12.23 -28.28
#